data_AF-A0A956CMA8-F1
#
_entry.id   AF-A0A956CMA8-F1
#
_cell.length_a   1.000
_cell.length_b   1.000
_cell.length_c   1.000
_cell.angle_alpha   90.00
_cell.angle_beta   90.00
_cell.angle_gamma   90.00
#
_symmetry.space_group_name_H-M   'P 1'
#
loop_
_entity.id
_entity.type
_entity.pdbx_description
1 polymer ?
#
loop_
_entity_poly.entity_id
_entity_poly.type
_entity_poly.pdbx_seq_one_letter_code
_entity_poly.pdbx_strand_id
1 'polypeptide(L)'
;MGALTADFDFAARPAACALPSLLVLRVTGEDAATWLQGQVTQDIRPATGEHAVYALFTNVRGKIMADAWIRAISPETFLVAVPESARAELEQSFEKYIIMEDVLVEPTDDRVVTVRGAGADRSQSVALPSGALRWATSRFGLPGYDV
;
A
#
# COMPACT_ATOMS: atom_id res chain seq x y z
N MET A 1 -20.81 -10.93 32.79
CA MET A 1 -20.26 -11.00 31.42
C MET A 1 -20.22 -9.57 30.89
N GLY A 2 -19.25 -8.78 31.36
CA GLY A 2 -19.14 -7.36 31.06
C GLY A 2 -18.55 -7.17 29.66
N ALA A 3 -19.27 -6.47 28.79
CA ALA A 3 -18.73 -6.03 27.53
C ALA A 3 -17.55 -5.08 27.82
N LEU A 4 -16.35 -5.50 27.46
CA LEU A 4 -15.19 -4.62 27.29
C LEU A 4 -15.44 -3.77 26.04
N THR A 5 -16.39 -2.83 26.10
CA THR A 5 -16.33 -1.62 25.27
C THR A 5 -15.27 -0.74 25.91
N ALA A 6 -14.01 -1.07 25.66
CA ALA A 6 -12.97 -0.07 25.79
C ALA A 6 -13.27 0.97 24.71
N ASP A 7 -13.84 2.10 25.12
CA ASP A 7 -13.90 3.32 24.33
C ASP A 7 -12.45 3.76 24.05
N PHE A 8 -11.80 3.10 23.09
CA PHE A 8 -10.54 3.57 22.53
C PHE A 8 -10.86 4.78 21.68
N ASP A 9 -10.83 5.96 22.30
CA ASP A 9 -10.92 7.22 21.61
C ASP A 9 -9.65 7.46 20.79
N PHE A 10 -9.56 6.84 19.62
CA PHE A 10 -8.54 7.10 18.61
C PHE A 10 -8.51 8.58 18.18
N ALA A 11 -9.56 9.36 18.47
CA ALA A 11 -9.59 10.78 18.19
C ALA A 11 -8.81 11.61 19.22
N ALA A 12 -8.35 11.05 20.35
CA ALA A 12 -7.65 11.83 21.37
C ALA A 12 -6.12 11.84 21.22
N ARG A 13 -5.50 10.80 20.63
CA ARG A 13 -4.03 10.63 20.55
C ARG A 13 -3.61 9.85 19.30
N PRO A 14 -2.40 10.07 18.78
CA PRO A 14 -1.89 9.26 17.69
C PRO A 14 -1.51 7.88 18.22
N ALA A 15 -1.84 6.84 17.45
CA ALA A 15 -1.46 5.47 17.69
C ALA A 15 -0.72 4.91 16.48
N ALA A 16 0.28 4.08 16.72
CA ALA A 16 1.01 3.35 15.69
C ALA A 16 0.71 1.85 15.81
N CYS A 17 0.50 1.17 14.68
CA CYS A 17 0.25 -0.26 14.64
C CYS A 17 1.01 -0.89 13.47
N ALA A 18 1.71 -2.00 13.72
CA ALA A 18 2.31 -2.79 12.65
C ALA A 18 1.22 -3.54 11.88
N LEU A 19 1.38 -3.64 10.56
CA LEU A 19 0.46 -4.38 9.67
C LEU A 19 1.18 -5.63 9.13
N PRO A 20 1.41 -6.66 9.95
CA PRO A 20 2.25 -7.81 9.59
C PRO A 20 1.64 -8.71 8.51
N SER A 21 0.33 -8.58 8.26
CA SER A 21 -0.37 -9.31 7.21
C SER A 21 -0.22 -8.69 5.82
N LEU A 22 0.47 -7.54 5.71
CA LEU A 22 0.75 -6.93 4.43
C LEU A 22 2.08 -7.43 3.86
N LEU A 23 2.04 -7.71 2.57
CA LEU A 23 3.17 -7.90 1.68
C LEU A 23 3.40 -6.61 0.91
N VAL A 24 4.66 -6.18 0.81
CA VAL A 24 5.04 -5.11 -0.10
C VAL A 24 5.67 -5.73 -1.33
N LEU A 25 5.07 -5.45 -2.50
CA LEU A 25 5.63 -5.78 -3.79
C LEU A 25 6.32 -4.54 -4.35
N ARG A 26 7.53 -4.72 -4.88
CA ARG A 26 8.22 -3.73 -5.69
C ARG A 26 7.95 -4.02 -7.15
N VAL A 27 7.42 -3.03 -7.85
CA VAL A 27 7.16 -3.09 -9.30
C VAL A 27 8.13 -2.14 -9.97
N THR A 28 8.99 -2.65 -10.87
CA THR A 28 10.03 -1.86 -11.56
C THR A 28 10.04 -2.10 -13.06
N GLY A 29 10.40 -1.09 -13.84
CA GLY A 29 10.68 -1.21 -15.27
C GLY A 29 10.07 -0.07 -16.10
N GLU A 30 10.46 0.02 -17.38
CA GLU A 30 10.04 1.12 -18.28
C GLU A 30 8.52 1.18 -18.44
N ASP A 31 7.86 0.02 -18.44
CA ASP A 31 6.40 -0.10 -18.63
C ASP A 31 5.61 -0.11 -17.30
N ALA A 32 6.29 -0.06 -16.14
CA ALA A 32 5.68 -0.33 -14.83
C ALA A 32 4.44 0.52 -14.54
N ALA A 33 4.45 1.80 -14.90
CA ALA A 33 3.31 2.70 -14.68
C ALA A 33 2.10 2.31 -15.55
N THR A 34 2.31 2.05 -16.84
CA THR A 34 1.24 1.68 -17.78
C THR A 34 0.68 0.30 -17.45
N TRP A 35 1.56 -0.65 -17.17
CA TRP A 35 1.19 -1.98 -16.71
C TRP A 35 0.28 -1.92 -15.49
N LEU A 36 0.76 -1.26 -14.42
CA LEU A 36 0.08 -1.20 -13.13
C LEU A 36 -1.26 -0.48 -13.26
N GLN A 37 -1.34 0.57 -14.09
CA GLN A 37 -2.59 1.26 -14.41
C GLN A 37 -3.62 0.33 -15.07
N GLY A 38 -3.17 -0.64 -15.87
CA GLY A 38 -4.03 -1.67 -16.47
C GLY A 38 -4.45 -2.80 -15.51
N GLN A 39 -3.73 -2.99 -14.39
CA GLN A 39 -4.03 -4.05 -13.42
C GLN A 39 -5.04 -3.63 -12.34
N VAL A 40 -5.24 -2.34 -12.12
CA VAL A 40 -5.99 -1.82 -10.97
C VAL A 40 -7.15 -0.92 -11.36
N THR A 41 -8.12 -0.80 -10.46
CA THR A 41 -9.36 -0.01 -10.70
C THR A 41 -9.21 1.50 -10.58
N GLN A 42 -8.10 1.98 -10.03
CA GLN A 42 -7.89 3.40 -9.69
C GLN A 42 -6.84 4.04 -10.62
N ASP A 43 -6.99 5.33 -10.89
CA ASP A 43 -5.93 6.12 -11.51
C ASP A 43 -4.71 6.20 -10.56
N ILE A 44 -3.56 5.70 -11.02
CA ILE A 44 -2.33 5.67 -10.20
C ILE A 44 -1.46 6.90 -10.38
N ARG A 45 -1.77 7.81 -11.34
CA ARG A 45 -1.01 9.05 -11.54
C ARG A 45 -0.91 9.95 -10.30
N PRO A 46 -1.91 9.99 -9.40
CA PRO A 46 -1.79 10.70 -8.12
C PRO A 46 -0.86 10.03 -7.10
N ALA A 47 -0.37 8.82 -7.35
CA ALA A 47 0.59 8.15 -6.48
C ALA A 47 1.97 8.81 -6.62
N THR A 48 2.48 9.34 -5.53
CA THR A 48 3.77 10.07 -5.50
C THR A 48 4.66 9.54 -4.39
N GLY A 49 5.82 10.20 -4.22
CA GLY A 49 6.68 9.94 -3.08
C GLY A 49 6.00 10.17 -1.73
N GLU A 50 5.06 11.13 -1.68
CA GLU A 50 4.40 11.64 -0.48
C GLU A 50 3.00 11.05 -0.26
N HIS A 51 2.36 10.54 -1.31
CA HIS A 51 0.99 10.06 -1.28
C HIS A 51 0.84 8.68 -1.91
N ALA A 52 0.12 7.79 -1.21
CA ALA A 52 -0.32 6.53 -1.79
C ALA A 52 -1.78 6.61 -2.23
N VAL A 53 -2.10 5.92 -3.31
CA VAL A 53 -3.49 5.72 -3.76
C VAL A 53 -4.00 4.36 -3.31
N TYR A 54 -5.30 4.29 -3.02
CA TYR A 54 -5.99 3.03 -2.75
C TYR A 54 -6.63 2.51 -4.03
N ALA A 55 -6.37 1.25 -4.35
CA ALA A 55 -6.84 0.61 -5.57
C ALA A 55 -7.24 -0.85 -5.32
N LEU A 56 -7.98 -1.44 -6.25
CA LEU A 56 -8.29 -2.87 -6.24
C LEU A 56 -7.63 -3.53 -7.43
N PHE A 57 -6.93 -4.63 -7.20
CA PHE A 57 -6.58 -5.57 -8.25
C PHE A 57 -7.80 -6.42 -8.59
N THR A 58 -8.12 -6.49 -9.88
CA THR A 58 -9.21 -7.32 -10.38
C THR A 58 -8.74 -8.21 -11.50
N ASN A 59 -9.38 -9.36 -11.69
CA ASN A 59 -9.13 -10.16 -12.88
C ASN A 59 -9.93 -9.61 -14.09
N VAL A 60 -9.73 -10.20 -15.26
CA VAL A 60 -10.42 -9.80 -16.51
C VAL A 60 -11.95 -9.89 -16.47
N ARG A 61 -12.53 -10.54 -15.45
CA ARG A 61 -13.99 -10.62 -15.22
C ARG A 61 -14.47 -9.65 -14.14
N GLY A 62 -13.60 -8.80 -13.61
CA GLY A 62 -13.91 -7.84 -12.55
C GLY A 62 -13.99 -8.47 -11.15
N LYS A 63 -13.58 -9.73 -10.95
CA LYS A 63 -13.48 -10.31 -9.61
C LYS A 63 -12.32 -9.62 -8.88
N ILE A 64 -12.58 -9.10 -7.68
CA ILE A 64 -11.55 -8.54 -6.80
C ILE A 64 -10.63 -9.68 -6.33
N MET A 65 -9.33 -9.48 -6.52
CA MET A 65 -8.27 -10.38 -6.05
C MET A 65 -7.61 -9.82 -4.79
N ALA A 66 -7.37 -8.50 -4.75
CA ALA A 66 -6.76 -7.82 -3.62
C ALA A 66 -7.16 -6.35 -3.59
N ASP A 67 -7.21 -5.76 -2.39
CA ASP A 67 -7.04 -4.33 -2.22
C ASP A 67 -5.55 -3.98 -2.08
N ALA A 68 -5.20 -2.76 -2.47
CA ALA A 68 -3.81 -2.32 -2.55
C ALA A 68 -3.64 -0.85 -2.18
N TRP A 69 -2.49 -0.55 -1.56
CA TRP A 69 -1.95 0.80 -1.45
C TRP A 69 -0.72 0.94 -2.33
N ILE A 70 -0.74 1.92 -3.24
CA ILE A 70 0.30 2.10 -4.26
C ILE A 70 0.96 3.45 -4.08
N ARG A 71 2.30 3.48 -4.00
CA ARG A 71 3.09 4.72 -4.02
C ARG A 71 4.25 4.64 -5.03
N ALA A 72 4.63 5.78 -5.58
CA ALA A 72 5.76 5.87 -6.50
C ALA A 72 7.07 6.15 -5.74
N ILE A 73 8.14 5.44 -6.09
CA ILE A 73 9.53 5.79 -5.74
C ILE A 73 10.12 6.69 -6.83
N SER A 74 9.87 6.31 -8.08
CA SER A 74 10.30 6.99 -9.31
C SER A 74 9.25 6.74 -10.40
N PRO A 75 9.37 7.33 -11.60
CA PRO A 75 8.45 7.05 -12.72
C PRO A 75 8.36 5.57 -13.10
N GLU A 76 9.42 4.80 -12.86
CA GLU A 76 9.58 3.39 -13.26
C GLU A 76 9.64 2.45 -12.04
N THR A 77 9.30 2.93 -10.84
CA THR A 77 9.37 2.11 -9.62
C THR A 77 8.25 2.46 -8.65
N PHE A 78 7.47 1.45 -8.30
CA PHE A 78 6.34 1.54 -7.38
C PHE A 78 6.48 0.55 -6.24
N LEU A 79 5.95 0.91 -5.07
CA LEU A 79 5.70 -0.01 -3.97
C LEU A 79 4.19 -0.22 -3.84
N VAL A 80 3.80 -1.48 -3.79
CA VAL A 80 2.41 -1.93 -3.76
C VAL A 80 2.22 -2.79 -2.52
N ALA A 81 1.52 -2.26 -1.51
CA ALA A 81 1.19 -3.00 -0.31
C ALA A 81 -0.16 -3.71 -0.48
N VAL A 82 -0.16 -5.04 -0.39
CA VAL A 82 -1.33 -5.94 -0.53
C VAL A 82 -1.41 -6.90 0.65
N PRO A 83 -2.56 -7.53 0.93
CA PRO A 83 -2.62 -8.65 1.86
C PRO A 83 -1.74 -9.81 1.39
N GLU A 84 -0.90 -10.37 2.28
CA GLU A 84 -0.05 -11.55 1.98
C GLU A 84 -0.89 -12.73 1.47
N SER A 85 -2.12 -12.89 1.96
CA SER A 85 -3.04 -13.94 1.53
C SER A 85 -3.40 -13.87 0.03
N ALA A 86 -3.26 -12.70 -0.61
CA ALA A 86 -3.55 -12.52 -2.03
C ALA A 86 -2.35 -12.82 -2.94
N ARG A 87 -1.15 -13.04 -2.37
CA ARG A 87 0.10 -13.21 -3.10
C ARG A 87 -0.01 -14.24 -4.23
N ALA A 88 -0.44 -15.46 -3.91
CA ALA A 88 -0.48 -16.56 -4.89
C ALA A 88 -1.46 -16.28 -6.04
N GLU A 89 -2.61 -15.63 -5.76
CA GLU A 89 -3.57 -15.25 -6.81
C GLU A 89 -3.03 -14.12 -7.69
N LEU A 90 -2.33 -13.15 -7.09
CA LEU A 90 -1.66 -12.06 -7.81
C LEU A 90 -0.50 -12.57 -8.68
N GLU A 91 0.41 -13.38 -8.14
CA GLU A 91 1.54 -13.96 -8.88
C GLU A 91 1.04 -14.75 -10.10
N GLN A 92 0.04 -15.62 -9.92
CA GLN A 92 -0.57 -16.36 -11.03
C GLN A 92 -1.23 -15.46 -12.08
N SER A 93 -1.78 -14.31 -11.67
CA SER A 93 -2.35 -13.34 -12.59
C SER A 93 -1.24 -12.60 -13.35
N PHE A 94 -0.22 -12.12 -12.64
CA PHE A 94 0.88 -11.34 -13.19
C PHE A 94 1.72 -12.14 -14.18
N GLU A 95 1.99 -13.41 -13.93
CA GLU A 95 2.68 -14.32 -14.87
C GLU A 95 2.04 -14.34 -16.25
N LYS A 96 0.73 -14.13 -16.37
CA LYS A 96 0.03 -14.13 -17.66
C LYS A 96 0.15 -12.82 -18.42
N TYR A 97 0.40 -11.71 -17.73
CA TYR A 97 0.33 -10.35 -18.30
C TYR A 97 1.68 -9.63 -18.34
N ILE A 98 2.69 -10.07 -17.57
CA ILE A 98 4.04 -9.47 -17.56
C ILE A 98 4.85 -9.85 -18.83
N ILE A 99 4.50 -10.91 -19.54
CA ILE A 99 5.34 -11.55 -20.59
C ILE A 99 5.79 -10.58 -21.70
N MET A 100 5.03 -9.52 -21.98
CA MET A 100 5.31 -8.61 -23.10
C MET A 100 5.86 -7.24 -22.68
N GLU A 101 5.88 -6.93 -21.38
CA GLU A 101 6.18 -5.60 -20.86
C GLU A 101 7.50 -5.63 -20.09
N ASP A 102 8.28 -4.55 -20.15
CA ASP A 102 9.50 -4.43 -19.34
C ASP A 102 9.11 -4.09 -17.89
N VAL A 103 8.64 -5.12 -17.18
CA VAL A 103 8.17 -5.03 -15.79
C VAL A 103 8.62 -6.23 -14.98
N LEU A 104 9.18 -5.94 -13.81
CA LEU A 104 9.54 -6.92 -12.78
C LEU A 104 8.72 -6.64 -11.52
N VAL A 105 8.13 -7.69 -10.95
CA VAL A 105 7.37 -7.62 -9.68
C VAL A 105 8.01 -8.56 -8.68
N GLU A 106 8.52 -8.01 -7.58
CA GLU A 106 9.23 -8.78 -6.56
C GLU A 106 8.70 -8.48 -5.16
N PRO A 107 8.56 -9.49 -4.28
CA PRO A 107 8.29 -9.24 -2.87
C PRO A 107 9.50 -8.57 -2.20
N THR A 108 9.24 -7.68 -1.24
CA THR A 108 10.27 -7.09 -0.39
C THR A 108 10.13 -7.57 1.05
N ASP A 109 11.19 -7.40 1.84
CA ASP A 109 11.17 -7.62 3.29
C ASP A 109 10.59 -6.42 4.07
N ASP A 110 10.07 -5.41 3.37
CA ASP A 110 9.55 -4.19 3.97
C ASP A 110 8.34 -4.49 4.87
N ARG A 111 8.23 -3.73 5.95
CA ARG A 111 7.13 -3.82 6.91
C ARG A 111 6.41 -2.49 6.95
N VAL A 112 5.09 -2.56 7.02
CA VAL A 112 4.25 -1.36 7.09
C VAL A 112 3.83 -1.10 8.52
N VAL A 113 4.08 0.10 9.01
CA VAL A 113 3.53 0.62 10.27
C VAL A 113 2.60 1.77 9.95
N THR A 114 1.37 1.68 10.46
CA THR A 114 0.35 2.71 10.24
C THR A 114 0.26 3.62 11.46
N VAL A 115 0.28 4.93 11.26
CA VAL A 115 0.10 5.97 12.29
C VAL A 115 -1.21 6.71 12.04
N ARG A 116 -2.14 6.63 12.99
CA ARG A 116 -3.50 7.20 12.88
C ARG A 116 -3.91 7.92 14.17
N GLY A 117 -4.98 8.70 14.11
CA GLY A 117 -5.55 9.43 15.25
C GLY A 117 -5.11 10.90 15.31
N ALA A 118 -5.67 11.65 16.24
CA ALA A 118 -5.39 13.09 16.34
C ALA A 118 -3.92 13.36 16.62
N GLY A 119 -3.30 14.21 15.80
CA GLY A 119 -1.88 14.50 15.90
C GLY A 119 -0.97 13.52 15.15
N ALA A 120 -1.50 12.65 14.28
CA ALA A 120 -0.71 11.75 13.44
C ALA A 120 0.23 12.52 12.48
N ASP A 121 -0.10 13.76 12.12
CA ASP A 121 0.76 14.71 11.40
C ASP A 121 2.09 14.97 12.12
N ARG A 122 2.13 14.90 13.46
CA ARG A 122 3.40 14.97 14.21
C ARG A 122 4.36 13.84 13.88
N SER A 123 3.90 12.74 13.30
CA SER A 123 4.82 11.72 12.79
C SER A 123 5.77 12.30 11.75
N GLN A 124 5.35 13.28 10.94
CA GLN A 124 6.18 13.89 9.90
C GLN A 124 7.49 14.48 10.44
N SER A 125 7.49 15.01 11.67
CA SER A 125 8.68 15.58 12.31
C SER A 125 9.56 14.56 13.03
N VAL A 126 9.12 13.29 13.12
CA VAL A 126 9.92 12.20 13.69
C VAL A 126 10.87 11.67 12.64
N ALA A 127 12.17 11.66 12.98
CA ALA A 127 13.21 11.04 12.16
C ALA A 127 12.96 9.54 12.00
N LEU A 128 13.10 9.05 10.76
CA LEU A 128 12.94 7.65 10.45
C LEU A 128 14.29 6.93 10.41
N PRO A 129 14.31 5.60 10.65
CA PRO A 129 15.47 4.78 10.33
C PRO A 129 15.89 4.99 8.87
N SER A 130 17.19 4.88 8.59
CA SER A 130 17.70 4.97 7.22
C SER A 130 16.98 3.98 6.30
N GLY A 131 16.47 4.48 5.16
CA GLY A 131 15.76 3.67 4.17
C GLY A 131 14.25 3.51 4.43
N ALA A 132 13.74 3.87 5.61
CA ALA A 132 12.30 3.88 5.84
C ALA A 132 11.65 5.09 5.14
N LEU A 133 10.45 4.86 4.62
CA LEU A 133 9.69 5.85 3.87
C LEU A 133 8.50 6.30 4.71
N ARG A 134 7.87 7.40 4.32
CA ARG A 134 6.59 7.82 4.91
C ARG A 134 5.72 8.41 3.83
N TRP A 135 4.45 8.04 3.85
CA TRP A 135 3.48 8.58 2.91
C TRP A 135 2.12 8.76 3.57
N ALA A 136 1.39 9.77 3.09
CA ALA A 136 0.03 10.01 3.53
C ALA A 136 -0.90 8.93 2.95
N THR A 137 -1.87 8.52 3.76
CA THR A 137 -2.86 7.51 3.41
C THR A 137 -4.12 7.72 4.25
N SER A 138 -5.25 7.28 3.71
CA SER A 138 -6.56 7.31 4.37
C SER A 138 -7.01 5.92 4.84
N ARG A 139 -6.08 4.99 5.13
CA ARG A 139 -6.40 3.64 5.66
C ARG A 139 -7.41 3.76 6.82
N PHE A 140 -8.43 2.89 6.80
CA PHE A 140 -9.56 2.88 7.73
C PHE A 140 -10.48 4.12 7.66
N GLY A 141 -10.41 4.89 6.58
CA GLY A 141 -11.18 6.14 6.43
C GLY A 141 -10.65 7.29 7.29
N LEU A 142 -9.47 7.13 7.89
CA LEU A 142 -8.85 8.12 8.77
C LEU A 142 -7.58 8.67 8.11
N PRO A 143 -7.37 10.00 8.12
CA PRO A 143 -6.11 10.56 7.67
C PRO A 143 -4.95 10.10 8.58
N GLY A 144 -3.80 9.86 7.97
CA GLY A 144 -2.56 9.59 8.68
C GLY A 144 -1.45 9.18 7.73
N TYR A 145 -0.48 8.46 8.28
CA TYR A 145 0.73 8.10 7.56
C TYR A 145 1.01 6.62 7.71
N ASP A 146 1.44 5.99 6.62
CA ASP A 146 2.12 4.71 6.70
C ASP A 146 3.62 4.97 6.59
N VAL A 147 4.39 4.16 7.31
CA VAL A 147 5.85 4.14 7.38
C VAL A 147 6.33 2.76 6.97
#